data_AF-A0A964R530-F1
#
_entry.id   AF-A0A964R530-F1
#
_cell.length_a   1.000
_cell.length_b   1.000
_cell.length_c   1.000
_cell.angle_alpha   90.00
_cell.angle_beta   90.00
_cell.angle_gamma   90.00
#
_symmetry.space_group_name_H-M   'P 1'
#
loop_
_entity.id
_entity.type
_entity.pdbx_description
1 polymer ?
#
loop_
_entity_poly.entity_id
_entity_poly.type
_entity_poly.pdbx_seq_one_letter_code
_entity_poly.pdbx_strand_id
1 'polypeptide(L)'
;GTFTSNVGIGTTSPYSMLSVAGQIVGLNYVATSTTATSTFAGFLDVNGTGTNATSTFASNLWVKGTLRSTVAFVGDLVFSNGFRFVESDLNAPTQALNLQNQFGSTTLTIADNGNIGIGTTTPNHTLDVAGDIGAVGFVNTSTRNLKTNIEYTTASSTEDMLDQLIKLKVATYHYSIENQNNPLRLGFIAEDAQITAPEILSADGKGVDLYKLATFTLAGVQALAAKVALQDTRITSLEARIVALEGGAVSTGTSTVSMDFSPSLFGRLASWFADAGNGIGDLFATTFRASEKICVDDQCLTKDDVRNLLALVHPQTTNTIDSGDAASPNAISITDTTISTSATSTEGVTTPLDVVATSTQVAVPITITDTQISITDSISPIDSTLPTPAL
;
A
#
# COMPACT_ATOMS: atom_id res chain seq x y z
N GLY A 1 -5.17 78.17 -34.67
CA GLY A 1 -6.43 78.28 -35.42
C GLY A 1 -7.21 76.99 -35.23
N THR A 2 -8.54 77.06 -35.13
CA THR A 2 -9.41 75.89 -35.15
C THR A 2 -9.56 75.41 -36.59
N PHE A 3 -9.18 74.17 -36.88
CA PHE A 3 -9.43 73.54 -38.17
C PHE A 3 -10.81 72.87 -38.13
N THR A 4 -11.67 73.18 -39.11
CA THR A 4 -13.00 72.57 -39.26
C THR A 4 -12.99 71.40 -40.24
N SER A 5 -11.89 71.19 -40.98
CA SER A 5 -11.63 70.06 -41.85
C SER A 5 -10.45 69.22 -41.34
N ASN A 6 -10.35 67.98 -41.81
CA ASN A 6 -9.23 67.09 -41.51
C ASN A 6 -7.89 67.72 -41.97
N VAL A 7 -6.85 67.53 -41.16
CA VAL A 7 -5.47 67.96 -41.47
C VAL A 7 -4.66 66.75 -41.94
N GLY A 8 -4.10 66.83 -43.14
CA GLY A 8 -3.17 65.85 -43.69
C GLY A 8 -1.73 66.35 -43.64
N ILE A 9 -0.81 65.52 -43.13
CA ILE A 9 0.64 65.77 -43.20
C ILE A 9 1.26 64.64 -44.04
N GLY A 10 1.83 64.98 -45.20
CA GLY A 10 2.36 63.99 -46.15
C GLY A 10 1.29 63.20 -46.91
N THR A 11 0.00 63.54 -46.79
CA THR A 11 -1.11 62.92 -47.52
C THR A 11 -2.10 63.98 -48.01
N THR A 12 -2.66 63.78 -49.19
CA THR A 12 -3.75 64.60 -49.75
C THR A 12 -5.15 64.07 -49.41
N SER A 13 -5.23 62.88 -48.80
CA SER A 13 -6.49 62.19 -48.48
C SER A 13 -6.54 61.81 -47.00
N PRO A 14 -6.71 62.78 -46.08
CA PRO A 14 -6.77 62.49 -44.65
C PRO A 14 -8.09 61.80 -44.26
N TYR A 15 -8.00 60.65 -43.59
CA TYR A 15 -9.14 59.80 -43.20
C TYR A 15 -9.62 60.02 -41.76
N SER A 16 -8.93 60.85 -40.98
CA SER A 16 -9.31 61.29 -39.63
C SER A 16 -8.96 62.77 -39.45
N MET A 17 -9.34 63.38 -38.31
CA MET A 17 -9.05 64.79 -38.03
C MET A 17 -7.57 65.17 -38.18
N LEU A 18 -6.66 64.24 -37.89
CA LEU A 18 -5.24 64.35 -38.18
C LEU A 18 -4.74 63.05 -38.80
N SER A 19 -4.35 63.09 -40.08
CA SER A 19 -3.72 61.96 -40.77
C SER A 19 -2.28 62.30 -41.13
N VAL A 20 -1.34 61.49 -40.69
CA VAL A 20 0.09 61.64 -41.01
C VAL A 20 0.54 60.42 -41.79
N ALA A 21 1.09 60.64 -42.99
CA ALA A 21 1.78 59.60 -43.76
C ALA A 21 3.28 59.67 -43.46
N GLY A 22 3.69 59.09 -42.32
CA GLY A 22 5.08 59.10 -41.86
C GLY A 22 5.20 58.97 -40.34
N GLN A 23 6.43 59.15 -39.82
CA GLN A 23 6.71 59.12 -38.39
C GLN A 23 6.24 60.41 -37.71
N ILE A 24 5.63 60.27 -36.53
CA ILE A 24 5.26 61.41 -35.67
C ILE A 24 6.25 61.47 -34.50
N VAL A 25 6.91 62.61 -34.32
CA VAL A 25 7.72 62.89 -33.13
C VAL A 25 6.88 63.72 -32.16
N GLY A 26 6.53 63.13 -31.02
CA GLY A 26 5.71 63.79 -30.01
C GLY A 26 6.12 63.34 -28.61
N LEU A 27 6.07 64.27 -27.64
CA LEU A 27 6.43 63.98 -26.26
C LEU A 27 5.35 63.13 -25.56
N ASN A 28 4.07 63.40 -25.82
CA ASN A 28 2.97 62.74 -25.10
C ASN A 28 1.74 62.53 -25.99
N TYR A 29 1.04 61.40 -25.79
CA TYR A 29 -0.28 61.11 -26.38
C TYR A 29 -1.30 60.90 -25.25
N VAL A 30 -1.92 61.99 -24.79
CA VAL A 30 -2.75 62.00 -23.57
C VAL A 30 -4.20 62.27 -23.93
N ALA A 31 -5.08 61.36 -23.55
CA ALA A 31 -6.51 61.64 -23.45
C ALA A 31 -6.77 62.54 -22.23
N THR A 32 -7.42 63.68 -22.43
CA THR A 32 -7.54 64.74 -21.40
C THR A 32 -8.86 64.72 -20.61
N SER A 33 -9.69 63.69 -20.76
CA SER A 33 -10.97 63.51 -20.05
C SER A 33 -10.94 62.23 -19.22
N THR A 34 -11.67 62.20 -18.11
CA THR A 34 -11.81 61.03 -17.22
C THR A 34 -12.51 59.83 -17.89
N THR A 35 -13.16 60.05 -19.04
CA THR A 35 -13.84 59.00 -19.82
C THR A 35 -13.12 58.65 -21.12
N ALA A 36 -12.03 59.35 -21.46
CA ALA A 36 -11.34 59.17 -22.73
C ALA A 36 -10.11 58.26 -22.57
N THR A 37 -9.88 57.39 -23.54
CA THR A 37 -8.70 56.52 -23.60
C THR A 37 -7.83 56.89 -24.80
N SER A 38 -6.51 56.97 -24.60
CA SER A 38 -5.56 56.96 -25.72
C SER A 38 -5.60 55.58 -26.35
N THR A 39 -6.21 55.47 -27.53
CA THR A 39 -6.40 54.18 -28.22
C THR A 39 -5.55 54.14 -29.47
N PHE A 40 -4.61 53.21 -29.52
CA PHE A 40 -3.85 52.88 -30.73
C PHE A 40 -4.52 51.67 -31.38
N ALA A 41 -5.14 51.85 -32.55
CA ALA A 41 -5.78 50.77 -33.29
C ALA A 41 -4.75 50.00 -34.12
N GLY A 42 -4.79 48.67 -34.06
CA GLY A 42 -3.85 47.79 -34.76
C GLY A 42 -2.70 47.31 -33.88
N PHE A 43 -1.58 46.96 -34.51
CA PHE A 43 -0.37 46.55 -33.80
C PHE A 43 0.38 47.77 -33.28
N LEU A 44 0.82 47.71 -32.02
CA LEU A 44 1.72 48.68 -31.43
C LEU A 44 3.12 48.06 -31.42
N ASP A 45 4.01 48.59 -32.25
CA ASP A 45 5.43 48.23 -32.22
C ASP A 45 6.18 49.25 -31.36
N VAL A 46 6.86 48.78 -30.32
CA VAL A 46 7.59 49.63 -29.36
C VAL A 46 9.07 49.35 -29.44
N ASN A 47 9.69 49.90 -30.49
CA ASN A 47 11.12 49.76 -30.75
C ASN A 47 11.94 50.77 -29.95
N GLY A 48 12.57 50.32 -28.88
CA GLY A 48 13.58 51.12 -28.18
C GLY A 48 14.84 51.29 -29.04
N THR A 49 15.07 52.48 -29.58
CA THR A 49 16.25 52.78 -30.41
C THR A 49 17.39 53.36 -29.55
N GLY A 50 18.00 52.53 -28.70
CA GLY A 50 19.16 52.93 -27.90
C GLY A 50 19.60 51.84 -26.90
N THR A 51 20.86 51.89 -26.47
CA THR A 51 21.49 50.84 -25.61
C THR A 51 20.78 50.59 -24.27
N ASN A 52 19.87 51.48 -23.84
CA ASN A 52 19.06 51.35 -22.62
C ASN A 52 17.61 51.81 -22.82
N ALA A 53 17.08 51.74 -24.04
CA ALA A 53 15.72 52.20 -24.31
C ALA A 53 14.70 51.22 -23.70
N THR A 54 14.03 51.64 -22.61
CA THR A 54 12.96 50.86 -21.96
C THR A 54 11.60 51.52 -22.18
N SER A 55 10.58 50.69 -22.42
CA SER A 55 9.18 51.12 -22.43
C SER A 55 8.62 50.98 -21.01
N THR A 56 8.45 52.10 -20.30
CA THR A 56 7.95 52.09 -18.93
C THR A 56 6.43 52.27 -18.89
N PHE A 57 5.72 51.28 -18.36
CA PHE A 57 4.31 51.41 -17.98
C PHE A 57 4.25 51.71 -16.49
N ALA A 58 3.92 52.94 -16.10
CA ALA A 58 3.95 53.39 -14.70
C ALA A 58 2.85 52.78 -13.79
N SER A 59 1.97 51.97 -14.35
CA SER A 59 0.89 51.28 -13.65
C SER A 59 0.75 49.87 -14.23
N ASN A 60 -0.47 49.41 -14.49
CA ASN A 60 -0.72 48.05 -14.95
C ASN A 60 -0.59 47.97 -16.48
N LEU A 61 0.05 46.91 -16.98
CA LEU A 61 -0.08 46.51 -18.38
C LEU A 61 -1.20 45.46 -18.48
N TRP A 62 -2.36 45.85 -19.02
CA TRP A 62 -3.46 44.92 -19.30
C TRP A 62 -3.52 44.58 -20.78
N VAL A 63 -3.26 43.31 -21.12
CA VAL A 63 -3.32 42.80 -22.49
C VAL A 63 -4.56 41.92 -22.63
N LYS A 64 -5.47 42.28 -23.56
CA LYS A 64 -6.70 41.53 -23.83
C LYS A 64 -6.48 40.23 -24.62
N GLY A 65 -5.25 40.00 -25.11
CA GLY A 65 -4.84 38.80 -25.83
C GLY A 65 -3.59 38.16 -25.20
N THR A 66 -2.82 37.43 -25.99
CA THR A 66 -1.58 36.79 -25.55
C THR A 66 -0.43 37.80 -25.51
N LEU A 67 0.32 37.80 -24.40
CA LEU A 67 1.65 38.41 -24.35
C LEU A 67 2.64 37.48 -25.09
N ARG A 68 3.21 37.95 -26.20
CA ARG A 68 4.26 37.23 -26.95
C ARG A 68 5.55 38.04 -26.86
N SER A 69 6.62 37.44 -26.34
CA SER A 69 7.89 38.16 -26.14
C SER A 69 8.82 38.16 -27.36
N THR A 70 8.50 37.45 -28.44
CA THR A 70 9.24 37.52 -29.72
C THR A 70 8.39 37.02 -30.89
N VAL A 71 8.89 37.28 -32.10
CA VAL A 71 8.35 36.84 -33.39
C VAL A 71 8.74 35.40 -33.75
N ALA A 72 9.73 34.83 -33.06
CA ALA A 72 9.96 33.39 -33.02
C ALA A 72 9.14 32.80 -31.88
N PHE A 73 8.66 31.58 -32.03
CA PHE A 73 7.81 30.89 -31.06
C PHE A 73 8.52 30.49 -29.73
N VAL A 74 9.49 31.28 -29.28
CA VAL A 74 10.27 31.10 -28.05
C VAL A 74 10.33 32.46 -27.36
N GLY A 75 9.22 32.88 -26.75
CA GLY A 75 9.10 34.18 -26.12
C GLY A 75 9.23 34.12 -24.60
N ASP A 76 10.33 34.63 -24.05
CA ASP A 76 10.56 34.61 -22.60
C ASP A 76 9.93 35.83 -21.91
N LEU A 77 9.13 35.63 -20.86
CA LEU A 77 8.77 36.71 -19.95
C LEU A 77 9.90 36.88 -18.93
N VAL A 78 10.64 37.98 -19.03
CA VAL A 78 11.79 38.28 -18.17
C VAL A 78 11.48 39.43 -17.21
N PHE A 79 11.74 39.21 -15.93
CA PHE A 79 11.61 40.22 -14.88
C PHE A 79 12.92 41.00 -14.71
N SER A 80 12.85 42.19 -14.11
CA SER A 80 14.01 43.06 -13.91
C SER A 80 15.12 42.45 -13.04
N ASN A 81 14.78 41.51 -12.15
CA ASN A 81 15.73 40.75 -11.36
C ASN A 81 16.34 39.55 -12.11
N GLY A 82 16.04 39.40 -13.41
CA GLY A 82 16.53 38.31 -14.24
C GLY A 82 15.78 36.99 -14.08
N PHE A 83 14.72 36.92 -13.26
CA PHE A 83 13.83 35.76 -13.24
C PHE A 83 13.10 35.64 -14.58
N ARG A 84 12.87 34.41 -15.05
CA ARG A 84 12.39 34.16 -16.43
C ARG A 84 11.34 33.06 -16.44
N PHE A 85 10.25 33.28 -17.17
CA PHE A 85 9.43 32.21 -17.72
C PHE A 85 9.88 31.95 -19.15
N VAL A 86 10.33 30.73 -19.41
CA VAL A 86 10.97 30.33 -20.66
C VAL A 86 10.20 29.15 -21.23
N GLU A 87 9.75 29.29 -22.47
CA GLU A 87 9.24 28.17 -23.24
C GLU A 87 10.43 27.44 -23.86
N SER A 88 10.46 26.11 -23.78
CA SER A 88 11.45 25.32 -24.52
C SER A 88 11.35 25.58 -26.03
N ASP A 89 12.42 25.32 -26.80
CA ASP A 89 12.38 25.37 -28.26
C ASP A 89 11.18 24.57 -28.81
N LEU A 90 10.45 25.14 -29.77
CA LEU A 90 9.35 24.46 -30.45
C LEU A 90 9.74 23.11 -31.05
N ASN A 91 11.01 22.96 -31.44
CA ASN A 91 11.53 21.75 -32.05
C ASN A 91 12.21 20.83 -31.03
N ALA A 92 12.19 21.19 -29.75
CA ALA A 92 12.64 20.30 -28.70
C ALA A 92 11.73 19.05 -28.69
N PRO A 93 12.30 17.86 -28.45
CA PRO A 93 11.51 16.62 -28.37
C PRO A 93 10.49 16.65 -27.23
N THR A 94 10.68 17.54 -26.24
CA THR A 94 9.75 17.78 -25.14
C THR A 94 9.52 19.28 -25.02
N GLN A 95 8.27 19.69 -25.10
CA GLN A 95 7.91 21.09 -24.83
C GLN A 95 7.71 21.27 -23.32
N ALA A 96 8.13 22.40 -22.76
CA ALA A 96 8.01 22.68 -21.33
C ALA A 96 7.96 24.17 -21.02
N LEU A 97 7.25 24.50 -19.94
CA LEU A 97 7.38 25.79 -19.27
C LEU A 97 8.46 25.68 -18.19
N ASN A 98 9.53 26.45 -18.35
CA ASN A 98 10.64 26.49 -17.41
C ASN A 98 10.66 27.81 -16.64
N LEU A 99 10.85 27.71 -15.33
CA LEU A 99 11.19 28.84 -14.47
C LEU A 99 12.70 28.81 -14.27
N GLN A 100 13.36 29.88 -14.69
CA GLN A 100 14.80 30.03 -14.53
C GLN A 100 15.12 31.13 -13.53
N ASN A 101 16.14 30.88 -12.71
CA ASN A 101 16.73 31.91 -11.87
C ASN A 101 17.55 32.92 -12.72
N GLN A 102 18.03 33.98 -12.06
CA GLN A 102 18.85 35.02 -12.69
C GLN A 102 20.17 34.54 -13.34
N PHE A 103 20.59 33.30 -13.06
CA PHE A 103 21.80 32.70 -13.62
C PHE A 103 21.49 31.77 -14.81
N GLY A 104 20.23 31.70 -15.25
CA GLY A 104 19.80 30.85 -16.37
C GLY A 104 19.64 29.36 -16.00
N SER A 105 19.72 29.01 -14.71
CA SER A 105 19.48 27.65 -14.24
C SER A 105 17.99 27.42 -14.07
N THR A 106 17.47 26.35 -14.68
CA THR A 106 16.07 25.92 -14.50
C THR A 106 15.85 25.39 -13.10
N THR A 107 14.97 26.06 -12.35
CA THR A 107 14.62 25.68 -10.98
C THR A 107 13.33 24.88 -10.91
N LEU A 108 12.37 25.17 -11.79
CA LEU A 108 11.12 24.42 -11.92
C LEU A 108 10.78 24.24 -13.40
N THR A 109 10.30 23.05 -13.74
CA THR A 109 9.86 22.68 -15.08
C THR A 109 8.44 22.15 -15.00
N ILE A 110 7.57 22.56 -15.92
CA ILE A 110 6.30 21.91 -16.19
C ILE A 110 6.41 21.31 -17.59
N ALA A 111 6.54 20.00 -17.67
CA ALA A 111 6.64 19.28 -18.94
C ALA A 111 5.29 19.27 -19.69
N ASP A 112 5.34 19.01 -21.00
CA ASP A 112 4.16 18.93 -21.88
C ASP A 112 3.11 17.91 -21.43
N ASN A 113 3.53 16.84 -20.75
CA ASN A 113 2.64 15.86 -20.12
C ASN A 113 2.04 16.31 -18.78
N GLY A 114 2.35 17.53 -18.33
CA GLY A 114 1.88 18.11 -17.07
C GLY A 114 2.72 17.76 -15.83
N ASN A 115 3.78 16.95 -15.97
CA ASN A 115 4.66 16.62 -14.84
C ASN A 115 5.46 17.85 -14.41
N ILE A 116 5.62 18.01 -13.10
CA ILE A 116 6.38 19.09 -12.48
C ILE A 116 7.75 18.56 -12.03
N GLY A 117 8.81 19.13 -12.56
CA GLY A 117 10.18 18.93 -12.09
C GLY A 117 10.64 20.09 -11.22
N ILE A 118 11.25 19.81 -10.07
CA ILE A 118 11.97 20.81 -9.25
C ILE A 118 13.44 20.42 -9.21
N GLY A 119 14.32 21.28 -9.74
CA GLY A 119 15.73 20.96 -9.93
C GLY A 119 16.02 19.92 -11.03
N THR A 120 15.00 19.48 -11.77
CA THR A 120 15.10 18.55 -12.91
C THR A 120 14.22 19.03 -14.06
N THR A 121 14.68 18.82 -15.29
CA THR A 121 13.93 19.13 -16.51
C THR A 121 13.28 17.89 -17.13
N THR A 122 13.53 16.71 -16.59
CA THR A 122 13.03 15.42 -17.10
C THR A 122 12.29 14.66 -16.00
N PRO A 123 11.15 15.18 -15.51
CA PRO A 123 10.41 14.56 -14.42
C PRO A 123 9.78 13.23 -14.85
N ASN A 124 10.09 12.15 -14.14
CA ASN A 124 9.53 10.81 -14.41
C ASN A 124 8.21 10.54 -13.66
N HIS A 125 7.87 11.41 -12.70
CA HIS A 125 6.64 11.37 -11.91
C HIS A 125 5.88 12.69 -12.03
N THR A 126 4.61 12.71 -11.65
CA THR A 126 3.79 13.95 -11.66
C THR A 126 4.44 15.09 -10.88
N LEU A 127 5.16 14.77 -9.80
CA LEU A 127 6.10 15.65 -9.15
C LEU A 127 7.42 14.90 -8.97
N ASP A 128 8.49 15.42 -9.54
CA ASP A 128 9.85 14.89 -9.43
C ASP A 128 10.78 15.98 -8.89
N VAL A 129 11.51 15.69 -7.81
CA VAL A 129 12.35 16.66 -7.12
C VAL A 129 13.77 16.12 -7.05
N ALA A 130 14.70 16.81 -7.72
CA ALA A 130 16.13 16.53 -7.62
C ALA A 130 16.72 17.17 -6.35
N GLY A 131 16.35 16.65 -5.19
CA GLY A 131 16.78 17.14 -3.88
C GLY A 131 15.85 16.72 -2.75
N ASP A 132 16.07 17.29 -1.57
CA ASP A 132 15.25 17.00 -0.39
C ASP A 132 13.92 17.79 -0.41
N ILE A 133 12.84 17.16 0.03
CA ILE A 133 11.53 17.79 0.19
C ILE A 133 11.26 18.03 1.68
N GLY A 134 11.19 19.29 2.09
CA GLY A 134 10.70 19.67 3.42
C GLY A 134 9.18 19.86 3.42
N ALA A 135 8.45 19.05 4.18
CA ALA A 135 7.00 19.16 4.34
C ALA A 135 6.59 18.92 5.80
N VAL A 136 5.50 19.56 6.24
CA VAL A 136 4.92 19.31 7.57
C VAL A 136 4.28 17.91 7.65
N GLY A 137 3.78 17.38 6.53
CA GLY A 137 3.26 16.04 6.47
C GLY A 137 3.05 15.53 5.05
N PHE A 138 3.20 14.23 4.88
CA PHE A 138 2.81 13.50 3.67
C PHE A 138 1.59 12.65 4.01
N VAL A 139 0.41 13.09 3.58
CA VAL A 139 -0.84 12.38 3.83
C VAL A 139 -1.12 11.45 2.66
N ASN A 140 -1.13 10.14 2.91
CA ASN A 140 -1.59 9.16 1.93
C ASN A 140 -3.12 9.09 1.97
N THR A 141 -3.79 9.61 0.93
CA THR A 141 -5.25 9.50 0.80
C THR A 141 -5.62 8.06 0.49
N SER A 142 -6.09 7.33 1.52
CA SER A 142 -6.30 5.88 1.48
C SER A 142 -7.72 5.46 1.89
N THR A 143 -8.73 6.28 1.59
CA THR A 143 -10.14 5.95 1.87
C THR A 143 -10.67 4.82 0.98
N ARG A 144 -11.60 4.01 1.50
CA ARG A 144 -12.16 2.84 0.80
C ARG A 144 -12.87 3.20 -0.51
N ASN A 145 -13.54 4.35 -0.58
CA ASN A 145 -14.27 4.79 -1.79
C ASN A 145 -13.35 5.14 -2.97
N LEU A 146 -12.05 5.32 -2.75
CA LEU A 146 -11.06 5.53 -3.80
C LEU A 146 -10.32 4.23 -4.19
N LYS A 147 -10.79 3.08 -3.70
CA LYS A 147 -10.16 1.77 -3.93
C LYS A 147 -11.20 0.76 -4.41
N THR A 148 -10.78 -0.13 -5.29
CA THR A 148 -11.55 -1.29 -5.76
C THR A 148 -10.71 -2.55 -5.55
N ASN A 149 -11.33 -3.74 -5.65
CA ASN A 149 -10.65 -5.04 -5.54
C ASN A 149 -9.79 -5.18 -4.27
N ILE A 150 -10.36 -4.82 -3.12
CA ILE A 150 -9.63 -4.85 -1.84
C ILE A 150 -9.59 -6.28 -1.32
N GLU A 151 -8.39 -6.85 -1.28
CA GLU A 151 -8.09 -8.14 -0.65
C GLU A 151 -7.09 -7.92 0.50
N TYR A 152 -7.25 -8.69 1.57
CA TYR A 152 -6.37 -8.62 2.74
C TYR A 152 -5.31 -9.73 2.66
N THR A 153 -4.10 -9.44 3.19
CA THR A 153 -2.98 -10.39 3.21
C THR A 153 -3.27 -11.60 4.08
N THR A 154 -2.75 -12.76 3.69
CA THR A 154 -2.82 -14.00 4.47
C THR A 154 -1.58 -14.16 5.35
N ALA A 155 -1.66 -15.03 6.37
CA ALA A 155 -0.52 -15.34 7.24
C ALA A 155 0.71 -15.82 6.44
N SER A 156 0.51 -16.71 5.46
CA SER A 156 1.58 -17.19 4.57
C SER A 156 2.26 -16.04 3.82
N SER A 157 1.47 -15.12 3.25
CA SER A 157 2.04 -13.98 2.53
C SER A 157 2.84 -13.05 3.45
N THR A 158 2.37 -12.82 4.67
CA THR A 158 3.13 -12.01 5.64
C THR A 158 4.42 -12.70 6.11
N GLU A 159 4.45 -14.04 6.17
CA GLU A 159 5.68 -14.79 6.44
C GLU A 159 6.70 -14.68 5.31
N ASP A 160 6.24 -14.75 4.05
CA ASP A 160 7.10 -14.50 2.88
C ASP A 160 7.68 -13.08 2.93
N MET A 161 6.87 -12.08 3.27
CA MET A 161 7.32 -10.69 3.43
C MET A 161 8.38 -10.55 4.53
N LEU A 162 8.25 -11.26 5.65
CA LEU A 162 9.28 -11.28 6.69
C LEU A 162 10.59 -11.88 6.17
N ASP A 163 10.53 -12.99 5.45
CA ASP A 163 11.71 -13.62 4.87
C ASP A 163 12.37 -12.73 3.80
N GLN A 164 11.58 -11.96 3.05
CA GLN A 164 12.08 -10.93 2.13
C GLN A 164 12.74 -9.76 2.87
N LEU A 165 12.13 -9.25 3.95
CA LEU A 165 12.70 -8.17 4.79
C LEU A 165 14.09 -8.53 5.32
N ILE A 166 14.27 -9.77 5.79
CA ILE A 166 15.55 -10.26 6.33
C ILE A 166 16.64 -10.29 5.25
N LYS A 167 16.27 -10.48 3.98
CA LYS A 167 17.19 -10.56 2.84
C LYS A 167 17.48 -9.21 2.19
N LEU A 168 16.67 -8.18 2.48
CA LEU A 168 16.88 -6.85 1.92
C LEU A 168 18.24 -6.27 2.34
N LYS A 169 18.98 -5.75 1.36
CA LYS A 169 20.28 -5.12 1.60
C LYS A 169 20.08 -3.63 1.87
N VAL A 170 20.68 -3.15 2.95
CA VAL A 170 20.77 -1.72 3.24
C VAL A 170 22.13 -1.20 2.75
N ALA A 171 22.13 -0.09 2.03
CA ALA A 171 23.31 0.54 1.46
C ALA A 171 23.50 1.96 2.01
N THR A 172 24.75 2.43 1.94
CA THR A 172 25.09 3.85 2.14
C THR A 172 25.63 4.46 0.86
N TYR A 173 25.19 5.65 0.47
CA TYR A 173 25.50 6.24 -0.84
C TYR A 173 25.44 7.78 -0.87
N HIS A 174 25.92 8.37 -1.97
CA HIS A 174 25.62 9.74 -2.39
C HIS A 174 24.88 9.71 -3.72
N TYR A 175 23.98 10.67 -3.97
CA TYR A 175 23.50 10.88 -5.33
C TYR A 175 24.60 11.53 -6.17
N SER A 176 24.59 11.27 -7.47
CA SER A 176 25.57 11.84 -8.41
C SER A 176 25.54 13.36 -8.49
N ILE A 177 24.41 13.99 -8.15
CA ILE A 177 24.20 15.44 -8.16
C ILE A 177 24.74 16.16 -6.90
N GLU A 178 25.26 15.42 -5.93
CA GLU A 178 25.58 15.94 -4.61
C GLU A 178 27.07 16.16 -4.40
N ASN A 179 27.39 17.01 -3.42
CA ASN A 179 28.76 17.20 -2.99
C ASN A 179 29.27 15.93 -2.30
N GLN A 180 30.38 15.37 -2.79
CA GLN A 180 30.97 14.13 -2.29
C GLN A 180 31.55 14.24 -0.87
N ASN A 181 31.61 15.45 -0.31
CA ASN A 181 31.98 15.70 1.08
C ASN A 181 30.78 15.70 2.04
N ASN A 182 29.55 15.59 1.53
CA ASN A 182 28.36 15.46 2.39
C ASN A 182 28.40 14.11 3.13
N PRO A 183 27.65 13.96 4.24
CA PRO A 183 27.47 12.66 4.87
C PRO A 183 26.75 11.68 3.93
N LEU A 184 27.14 10.40 4.00
CA LEU A 184 26.47 9.33 3.28
C LEU A 184 25.00 9.22 3.70
N ARG A 185 24.12 9.03 2.72
CA ARG A 185 22.73 8.64 2.96
C ARG A 185 22.64 7.15 3.22
N LEU A 186 21.62 6.75 3.96
CA LEU A 186 21.24 5.36 4.19
C LEU A 186 19.97 5.04 3.38
N GLY A 187 19.93 3.90 2.71
CA GLY A 187 18.74 3.49 1.97
C GLY A 187 18.90 2.16 1.24
N PHE A 188 18.13 1.97 0.17
CA PHE A 188 18.12 0.76 -0.64
C PHE A 188 18.54 1.08 -2.08
N ILE A 189 19.09 0.07 -2.77
CA ILE A 189 19.32 0.10 -4.21
C ILE A 189 18.12 -0.57 -4.88
N ALA A 190 17.46 0.14 -5.79
CA ALA A 190 16.22 -0.32 -6.41
C ALA A 190 16.41 -1.66 -7.15
N GLU A 191 17.53 -1.84 -7.84
CA GLU A 191 17.85 -3.07 -8.58
C GLU A 191 18.06 -4.28 -7.65
N ASP A 192 18.65 -4.09 -6.47
CA ASP A 192 18.78 -5.16 -5.47
C ASP A 192 17.41 -5.50 -4.84
N ALA A 193 16.61 -4.47 -4.54
CA ALA A 193 15.27 -4.63 -4.00
C ALA A 193 14.31 -5.30 -5.00
N GLN A 194 14.45 -5.03 -6.30
CA GLN A 194 13.67 -5.64 -7.37
C GLN A 194 13.81 -7.18 -7.40
N ILE A 195 14.96 -7.70 -7.00
CA ILE A 195 15.23 -9.15 -6.93
C ILE A 195 14.63 -9.76 -5.66
N THR A 196 14.58 -9.00 -4.57
CA THR A 196 14.27 -9.52 -3.22
C THR A 196 12.83 -9.26 -2.79
N ALA A 197 12.38 -8.02 -2.90
CA ALA A 197 11.07 -7.52 -2.48
C ALA A 197 10.56 -6.46 -3.47
N PRO A 198 10.19 -6.83 -4.71
CA PRO A 198 9.75 -5.86 -5.72
C PRO A 198 8.51 -5.06 -5.32
N GLU A 199 7.74 -5.54 -4.34
CA GLU A 199 6.51 -4.93 -3.85
C GLU A 199 6.74 -3.56 -3.19
N ILE A 200 7.96 -3.28 -2.68
CA ILE A 200 8.26 -1.99 -2.02
C ILE A 200 8.62 -0.87 -3.01
N LEU A 201 8.78 -1.20 -4.29
CA LEU A 201 9.23 -0.24 -5.29
C LEU A 201 8.09 0.63 -5.83
N SER A 202 8.44 1.80 -6.33
CA SER A 202 7.56 2.66 -7.12
C SER A 202 7.09 1.95 -8.40
N ALA A 203 6.07 2.51 -9.06
CA ALA A 203 5.49 1.90 -10.26
C ALA A 203 6.51 1.75 -11.42
N ASP A 204 7.52 2.63 -11.49
CA ASP A 204 8.58 2.57 -12.49
C ASP A 204 9.77 1.69 -12.06
N GLY A 205 9.74 1.13 -10.85
CA GLY A 205 10.78 0.26 -10.30
C GLY A 205 12.10 0.97 -9.95
N LYS A 206 12.17 2.31 -10.04
CA LYS A 206 13.42 3.08 -9.84
C LYS A 206 13.51 3.75 -8.48
N GLY A 207 12.41 3.87 -7.76
CA GLY A 207 12.33 4.44 -6.43
C GLY A 207 11.79 3.44 -5.41
N VAL A 208 12.05 3.69 -4.13
CA VAL A 208 11.39 2.98 -3.04
C VAL A 208 10.15 3.77 -2.64
N ASP A 209 8.98 3.14 -2.71
CA ASP A 209 7.74 3.73 -2.23
C ASP A 209 7.69 3.60 -0.70
N LEU A 210 7.78 4.74 -0.01
CA LEU A 210 7.82 4.77 1.45
C LEU A 210 6.53 4.24 2.09
N TYR A 211 5.37 4.43 1.45
CA TYR A 211 4.13 3.90 1.97
C TYR A 211 4.07 2.38 1.82
N LYS A 212 4.47 1.85 0.65
CA LYS A 212 4.57 0.40 0.44
C LYS A 212 5.57 -0.21 1.41
N LEU A 213 6.78 0.35 1.55
CA LEU A 213 7.79 -0.12 2.50
C LEU A 213 7.26 -0.14 3.94
N ALA A 214 6.61 0.94 4.40
CA ALA A 214 6.05 0.99 5.74
C ALA A 214 5.00 -0.11 5.95
N THR A 215 4.07 -0.30 5.01
CA THR A 215 3.05 -1.38 5.09
C THR A 215 3.67 -2.77 5.02
N PHE A 216 4.72 -2.96 4.22
CA PHE A 216 5.46 -4.20 4.07
C PHE A 216 6.22 -4.55 5.36
N THR A 217 6.85 -3.56 6.00
CA THR A 217 7.49 -3.74 7.32
C THR A 217 6.48 -4.11 8.40
N LEU A 218 5.29 -3.48 8.41
CA LEU A 218 4.22 -3.84 9.34
C LEU A 218 3.80 -5.31 9.17
N ALA A 219 3.59 -5.77 7.93
CA ALA A 219 3.26 -7.16 7.65
C ALA A 219 4.34 -8.14 8.16
N GLY A 220 5.62 -7.82 7.93
CA GLY A 220 6.72 -8.62 8.47
C GLY A 220 6.77 -8.64 9.99
N VAL A 221 6.47 -7.52 10.66
CA VAL A 221 6.38 -7.46 12.14
C VAL A 221 5.23 -8.31 12.66
N GLN A 222 4.09 -8.34 11.98
CA GLN A 222 2.96 -9.22 12.34
C GLN A 222 3.34 -10.69 12.23
N ALA A 223 4.02 -11.09 11.15
CA ALA A 223 4.53 -12.45 11.00
C ALA A 223 5.59 -12.80 12.05
N LEU A 224 6.47 -11.85 12.41
CA LEU A 224 7.44 -12.04 13.47
C LEU A 224 6.75 -12.26 14.83
N ALA A 225 5.72 -11.48 15.15
CA ALA A 225 4.94 -11.64 16.37
C ALA A 225 4.27 -13.03 16.45
N ALA A 226 3.74 -13.53 15.32
CA ALA A 226 3.19 -14.88 15.25
C ALA A 226 4.26 -15.96 15.49
N LYS A 227 5.46 -15.82 14.89
CA LYS A 227 6.59 -16.73 15.13
C LYS A 227 7.03 -16.71 16.59
N VAL A 228 7.05 -15.55 17.25
CA VAL A 228 7.37 -15.42 18.69
C VAL A 228 6.33 -16.14 19.55
N ALA A 229 5.04 -15.95 19.28
CA ALA A 229 3.98 -16.66 20.02
C ALA A 229 4.10 -18.19 19.87
N LEU A 230 4.41 -18.69 18.68
CA LEU A 230 4.64 -20.11 18.46
C LEU A 230 5.89 -20.62 19.20
N GLN A 231 6.96 -19.81 19.27
CA GLN A 231 8.14 -20.18 20.04
C GLN A 231 7.85 -20.28 21.54
N ASP A 232 7.02 -19.39 22.09
CA ASP A 232 6.61 -19.43 23.50
C ASP A 232 5.86 -20.71 23.87
N THR A 233 4.93 -21.16 23.00
CA THR A 233 4.24 -22.45 23.20
C THR A 233 5.19 -23.64 23.19
N ARG A 234 6.21 -23.61 22.32
CA ARG A 234 7.25 -24.65 22.26
C ARG A 234 8.11 -24.65 23.51
N ILE A 235 8.49 -23.47 24.01
CA ILE A 235 9.27 -23.33 25.25
C ILE A 235 8.47 -23.90 26.42
N THR A 236 7.21 -23.48 26.60
CA THR A 236 6.32 -24.00 27.64
C THR A 236 6.19 -25.53 27.57
N SER A 237 6.06 -26.09 26.36
CA SER A 237 6.01 -27.55 26.15
C SER A 237 7.32 -28.24 26.55
N LEU A 238 8.46 -27.67 26.18
CA LEU A 238 9.77 -28.21 26.53
C LEU A 238 10.03 -28.14 28.04
N GLU A 239 9.68 -27.04 28.70
CA GLU A 239 9.77 -26.89 30.15
C GLU A 239 8.92 -27.93 30.88
N ALA A 240 7.68 -28.16 30.43
CA ALA A 240 6.83 -29.21 31.00
C ALA A 240 7.44 -30.62 30.87
N ARG A 241 8.12 -30.91 29.74
CA ARG A 241 8.83 -32.18 29.54
C ARG A 241 10.06 -32.31 30.45
N ILE A 242 10.80 -31.22 30.67
CA ILE A 242 11.95 -31.20 31.60
C ILE A 242 11.48 -31.54 33.00
N VAL A 243 10.43 -30.90 33.50
CA VAL A 243 9.85 -31.18 34.83
C VAL A 243 9.44 -32.65 34.96
N ALA A 244 8.85 -33.25 33.92
CA ALA A 244 8.48 -34.66 33.94
C ALA A 244 9.70 -35.61 34.00
N LEU A 245 10.76 -35.29 33.25
CA LEU A 245 12.00 -36.07 33.25
C LEU A 245 12.74 -35.96 34.59
N GLU A 246 12.87 -34.75 35.12
CA GLU A 246 13.52 -34.47 36.41
C GLU A 246 12.75 -35.06 37.59
N GLY A 247 11.42 -35.13 37.49
CA GLY A 247 10.54 -35.78 38.46
C GLY A 247 10.62 -37.31 38.50
N GLY A 248 11.52 -37.94 37.74
CA GLY A 248 11.74 -39.39 37.76
C GLY A 248 10.72 -40.20 36.95
N ALA A 249 9.93 -39.57 36.07
CA ALA A 249 8.96 -40.27 35.20
C ALA A 249 9.62 -41.00 34.01
N VAL A 250 10.93 -41.27 34.07
CA VAL A 250 11.61 -42.16 33.12
C VAL A 250 11.49 -43.58 33.62
N SER A 251 10.39 -44.26 33.29
CA SER A 251 10.28 -45.70 33.52
C SER A 251 11.18 -46.44 32.52
N THR A 252 12.38 -46.81 32.94
CA THR A 252 13.10 -47.94 32.32
C THR A 252 12.35 -49.22 32.69
N GLY A 253 11.65 -49.84 31.73
CA GLY A 253 11.10 -51.18 31.94
C GLY A 253 9.94 -51.55 31.03
N THR A 254 10.27 -52.26 29.95
CA THR A 254 9.51 -53.38 29.36
C THR A 254 7.97 -53.28 29.33
N SER A 255 7.45 -52.92 28.15
CA SER A 255 6.22 -53.43 27.54
C SER A 255 5.06 -53.84 28.47
N THR A 256 4.32 -52.85 28.98
CA THR A 256 2.86 -52.77 28.81
C THR A 256 2.48 -51.30 28.90
N VAL A 257 1.84 -50.75 27.87
CA VAL A 257 1.32 -49.38 27.90
C VAL A 257 0.12 -49.38 28.86
N SER A 258 0.39 -49.30 30.15
CA SER A 258 -0.52 -48.62 31.07
C SER A 258 -0.10 -47.15 31.03
N MET A 259 -0.76 -46.40 30.15
CA MET A 259 -0.78 -44.95 30.34
C MET A 259 -1.45 -44.74 31.69
N ASP A 260 -0.66 -44.48 32.73
CA ASP A 260 -1.17 -43.92 33.97
C ASP A 260 -1.64 -42.50 33.65
N PHE A 261 -2.86 -42.42 33.10
CA PHE A 261 -3.65 -41.20 33.04
C PHE A 261 -4.01 -40.85 34.47
N SER A 262 -3.03 -40.34 35.23
CA SER A 262 -3.30 -39.87 36.57
C SER A 262 -4.44 -38.83 36.52
N PRO A 263 -5.25 -38.72 37.59
CA PRO A 263 -6.34 -37.74 37.69
C PRO A 263 -5.92 -36.30 37.41
N SER A 264 -4.61 -36.01 37.43
CA SER A 264 -4.03 -34.72 37.11
C SER A 264 -4.07 -34.37 35.61
N LEU A 265 -3.92 -35.34 34.70
CA LEU A 265 -3.98 -35.06 33.26
C LEU A 265 -5.43 -34.85 32.80
N PHE A 266 -6.35 -35.69 33.27
CA PHE A 266 -7.78 -35.47 33.07
C PHE A 266 -8.25 -34.18 33.75
N GLY A 267 -7.73 -33.85 34.94
CA GLY A 267 -8.00 -32.59 35.61
C GLY A 267 -7.51 -31.37 34.84
N ARG A 268 -6.32 -31.43 34.24
CA ARG A 268 -5.75 -30.33 33.43
C ARG A 268 -6.43 -30.19 32.08
N LEU A 269 -6.76 -31.29 31.41
CA LEU A 269 -7.54 -31.26 30.17
C LEU A 269 -8.96 -30.77 30.45
N ALA A 270 -9.62 -31.26 31.51
CA ALA A 270 -10.94 -30.77 31.91
C ALA A 270 -10.90 -29.30 32.31
N SER A 271 -9.85 -28.85 33.03
CA SER A 271 -9.68 -27.43 33.37
C SER A 271 -9.40 -26.57 32.14
N TRP A 272 -8.68 -27.08 31.13
CA TRP A 272 -8.44 -26.41 29.87
C TRP A 272 -9.70 -26.33 29.00
N PHE A 273 -10.50 -27.41 28.96
CA PHE A 273 -11.81 -27.43 28.29
C PHE A 273 -12.89 -26.61 29.02
N ALA A 274 -12.82 -26.50 30.35
CA ALA A 274 -13.82 -25.80 31.17
C ALA A 274 -13.55 -24.29 31.29
N ASP A 275 -12.37 -23.81 30.92
CA ASP A 275 -12.06 -22.39 30.94
C ASP A 275 -12.54 -21.73 29.64
N ALA A 276 -13.63 -20.97 29.77
CA ALA A 276 -14.26 -20.21 28.69
C ALA A 276 -13.33 -19.14 28.06
N GLY A 277 -12.16 -18.87 28.66
CA GLY A 277 -11.12 -18.01 28.10
C GLY A 277 -10.20 -18.65 27.05
N ASN A 278 -10.23 -19.98 26.87
CA ASN A 278 -9.29 -20.69 26.00
C ASN A 278 -9.65 -20.72 24.49
N GLY A 279 -10.70 -19.99 24.09
CA GLY A 279 -10.94 -19.67 22.68
C GLY A 279 -11.23 -20.86 21.76
N ILE A 280 -11.81 -21.96 22.26
CA ILE A 280 -12.33 -23.01 21.38
C ILE A 280 -13.62 -22.49 20.73
N GLY A 281 -13.47 -21.81 19.58
CA GLY A 281 -14.58 -21.31 18.79
C GLY A 281 -15.32 -22.41 18.03
N ASP A 282 -14.59 -23.37 17.45
CA ASP A 282 -15.13 -24.50 16.69
C ASP A 282 -14.34 -25.80 16.97
N LEU A 283 -15.05 -26.93 17.09
CA LEU A 283 -14.48 -28.27 17.24
C LEU A 283 -14.83 -29.14 16.03
N PHE A 284 -13.87 -29.34 15.12
CA PHE A 284 -14.04 -30.22 13.97
C PHE A 284 -13.45 -31.61 14.26
N ALA A 285 -14.32 -32.62 14.40
CA ALA A 285 -13.92 -34.01 14.58
C ALA A 285 -14.55 -34.90 13.50
N THR A 286 -13.76 -35.83 12.94
CA THR A 286 -14.27 -36.82 11.97
C THR A 286 -15.32 -37.75 12.59
N THR A 287 -15.24 -37.99 13.91
CA THR A 287 -16.25 -38.74 14.68
C THR A 287 -16.22 -38.28 16.13
N PHE A 288 -17.39 -37.97 16.70
CA PHE A 288 -17.55 -37.65 18.13
C PHE A 288 -18.24 -38.81 18.86
N ARG A 289 -17.65 -39.29 19.97
CA ARG A 289 -18.22 -40.37 20.80
C ARG A 289 -18.37 -39.90 22.24
N ALA A 290 -19.58 -39.53 22.64
CA ALA A 290 -19.92 -39.31 24.05
C ALA A 290 -20.26 -40.65 24.73
N SER A 291 -19.77 -40.86 25.95
CA SER A 291 -20.04 -42.09 26.73
C SER A 291 -21.45 -42.10 27.35
N GLU A 292 -22.01 -40.93 27.66
CA GLU A 292 -23.25 -40.82 28.45
C GLU A 292 -24.25 -39.82 27.85
N LYS A 293 -23.87 -38.54 27.70
CA LYS A 293 -24.73 -37.47 27.17
C LYS A 293 -23.93 -36.38 26.47
N ILE A 294 -24.58 -35.66 25.56
CA ILE A 294 -24.05 -34.43 24.92
C ILE A 294 -24.87 -33.27 25.48
N CYS A 295 -24.23 -32.26 26.06
CA CYS A 295 -24.93 -31.11 26.63
C CYS A 295 -24.58 -29.82 25.89
N VAL A 296 -25.58 -28.97 25.72
CA VAL A 296 -25.45 -27.58 25.25
C VAL A 296 -26.22 -26.73 26.24
N ASP A 297 -25.52 -25.83 26.93
CA ASP A 297 -26.02 -25.10 28.10
C ASP A 297 -26.63 -26.05 29.15
N ASP A 298 -27.86 -25.76 29.62
CA ASP A 298 -28.57 -26.57 30.62
C ASP A 298 -29.30 -27.78 30.02
N GLN A 299 -29.17 -28.03 28.71
CA GLN A 299 -29.88 -29.09 28.00
C GLN A 299 -28.93 -30.22 27.62
N CYS A 300 -29.28 -31.45 27.98
CA CYS A 300 -28.49 -32.64 27.67
C CYS A 300 -29.31 -33.64 26.85
N LEU A 301 -28.69 -34.17 25.78
CA LEU A 301 -29.22 -35.24 24.95
C LEU A 301 -28.59 -36.57 25.36
N THR A 302 -29.43 -37.53 25.76
CA THR A 302 -29.03 -38.91 25.99
C THR A 302 -28.97 -39.68 24.67
N LYS A 303 -28.42 -40.89 24.72
CA LYS A 303 -28.40 -41.83 23.58
C LYS A 303 -29.77 -42.04 22.94
N ASP A 304 -30.83 -42.10 23.75
CA ASP A 304 -32.18 -42.35 23.24
C ASP A 304 -32.81 -41.08 22.66
N ASP A 305 -32.47 -39.90 23.18
CA ASP A 305 -32.89 -38.62 22.61
C ASP A 305 -32.28 -38.40 21.21
N VAL A 306 -30.99 -38.72 21.05
CA VAL A 306 -30.30 -38.65 19.74
C VAL A 306 -30.93 -39.62 18.74
N ARG A 307 -31.35 -40.82 19.18
CA ARG A 307 -32.05 -41.80 18.33
C ARG A 307 -33.46 -41.34 17.93
N ASN A 308 -34.19 -40.75 18.87
CA ASN A 308 -35.53 -40.21 18.60
C ASN A 308 -35.47 -39.01 17.65
N LEU A 309 -34.46 -38.13 17.79
CA LEU A 309 -34.16 -37.06 16.84
C LEU A 309 -33.81 -37.62 15.45
N LEU A 310 -33.02 -38.70 15.38
CA LEU A 310 -32.68 -39.33 14.11
C LEU A 310 -33.91 -39.96 13.42
N ALA A 311 -34.88 -40.45 14.19
CA ALA A 311 -36.15 -40.98 13.71
C ALA A 311 -37.14 -39.89 13.25
N LEU A 312 -37.08 -38.70 13.85
CA LEU A 312 -37.83 -37.51 13.40
C LEU A 312 -37.30 -36.96 12.07
N VAL A 313 -36.00 -37.04 11.84
CA VAL A 313 -35.35 -36.60 10.58
C VAL A 313 -35.44 -37.68 9.48
N HIS A 314 -35.60 -38.95 9.85
CA HIS A 314 -35.81 -40.07 8.94
C HIS A 314 -37.07 -40.89 9.31
N PRO A 315 -38.29 -40.45 8.94
CA PRO A 315 -39.49 -41.22 9.22
C PRO A 315 -39.46 -42.55 8.44
N GLN A 316 -39.22 -43.65 9.16
CA GLN A 316 -39.37 -45.01 8.64
C GLN A 316 -40.86 -45.36 8.59
N THR A 317 -41.41 -45.47 7.38
CA THR A 317 -42.74 -46.02 7.11
C THR A 317 -42.78 -47.51 7.45
N THR A 318 -43.60 -47.90 8.42
CA THR A 318 -44.07 -49.29 8.59
C THR A 318 -45.56 -49.20 8.96
N ASN A 319 -46.50 -50.03 8.53
CA ASN A 319 -46.63 -51.02 7.46
C ASN A 319 -48.16 -51.26 7.37
N THR A 320 -48.75 -51.45 6.20
CA THR A 320 -50.05 -52.17 6.10
C THR A 320 -50.01 -53.17 4.96
N ILE A 321 -49.95 -54.44 5.34
CA ILE A 321 -50.23 -55.59 4.50
C ILE A 321 -51.74 -55.64 4.30
N ASP A 322 -52.19 -55.57 3.05
CA ASP A 322 -53.48 -56.13 2.62
C ASP A 322 -53.23 -57.16 1.51
N SER A 323 -54.09 -58.16 1.52
CA SER A 323 -53.95 -59.49 0.92
C SER A 323 -54.30 -59.47 -0.56
N GLY A 324 -53.60 -60.26 -1.40
CA GLY A 324 -54.05 -60.41 -2.79
C GLY A 324 -53.12 -61.15 -3.74
N ASP A 325 -53.20 -62.48 -3.67
CA ASP A 325 -53.21 -63.39 -4.82
C ASP A 325 -51.91 -63.85 -5.52
N ALA A 326 -52.03 -65.07 -6.04
CA ALA A 326 -51.02 -66.06 -6.34
C ALA A 326 -50.38 -65.98 -7.73
N ALA A 327 -49.19 -66.57 -7.85
CA ALA A 327 -48.85 -67.65 -8.79
C ALA A 327 -47.37 -67.59 -9.28
N SER A 328 -46.68 -68.71 -9.09
CA SER A 328 -45.40 -69.13 -9.67
C SER A 328 -45.57 -69.51 -11.15
N PRO A 329 -44.56 -70.01 -11.90
CA PRO A 329 -43.12 -69.70 -12.02
C PRO A 329 -42.72 -69.37 -13.48
N ASN A 330 -41.47 -68.95 -13.74
CA ASN A 330 -40.64 -69.59 -14.79
C ASN A 330 -39.18 -69.14 -14.75
N ALA A 331 -38.32 -70.13 -14.96
CA ALA A 331 -36.88 -70.05 -15.07
C ALA A 331 -36.39 -69.23 -16.28
N ILE A 332 -35.12 -68.81 -16.25
CA ILE A 332 -34.12 -69.04 -17.31
C ILE A 332 -32.73 -68.73 -16.72
N SER A 333 -31.82 -69.70 -16.90
CA SER A 333 -30.37 -69.67 -16.67
C SER A 333 -29.66 -69.10 -17.89
N ILE A 334 -28.59 -68.29 -17.74
CA ILE A 334 -27.37 -68.37 -18.59
C ILE A 334 -26.12 -67.91 -17.80
N THR A 335 -25.11 -68.77 -17.89
CA THR A 335 -23.66 -68.82 -17.56
C THR A 335 -22.79 -67.60 -17.98
N ASP A 336 -21.84 -67.19 -17.13
CA ASP A 336 -20.38 -67.49 -17.13
C ASP A 336 -19.54 -66.53 -17.98
N THR A 337 -18.49 -65.94 -17.40
CA THR A 337 -17.10 -65.99 -17.91
C THR A 337 -16.15 -65.40 -16.87
N THR A 338 -15.22 -66.24 -16.44
CA THR A 338 -14.03 -65.99 -15.62
C THR A 338 -12.90 -65.31 -16.42
N ILE A 339 -12.02 -64.51 -15.78
CA ILE A 339 -10.56 -64.52 -16.04
C ILE A 339 -9.80 -64.22 -14.74
N SER A 340 -8.75 -65.03 -14.52
CA SER A 340 -7.84 -65.19 -13.38
C SER A 340 -6.51 -64.45 -13.56
N THR A 341 -5.73 -64.31 -12.47
CA THR A 341 -4.27 -64.60 -12.27
C THR A 341 -3.61 -63.54 -11.34
N SER A 342 -3.18 -63.84 -10.10
CA SER A 342 -2.03 -64.63 -9.55
C SER A 342 -1.02 -63.67 -8.84
N ALA A 343 -0.88 -63.69 -7.50
CA ALA A 343 0.25 -64.21 -6.69
C ALA A 343 1.64 -63.56 -6.97
N THR A 344 2.52 -63.19 -6.01
CA THR A 344 3.13 -64.00 -4.93
C THR A 344 4.04 -63.14 -4.01
N SER A 345 4.40 -63.71 -2.85
CA SER A 345 5.25 -63.34 -1.68
C SER A 345 6.68 -62.79 -1.84
N THR A 346 7.25 -62.15 -0.80
CA THR A 346 8.36 -62.67 0.07
C THR A 346 8.90 -61.66 1.12
N GLU A 347 9.39 -62.19 2.26
CA GLU A 347 10.00 -61.52 3.44
C GLU A 347 11.52 -61.25 3.28
N GLY A 348 12.12 -60.41 4.17
CA GLY A 348 13.56 -60.53 4.51
C GLY A 348 14.32 -59.31 5.11
N VAL A 349 14.28 -59.15 6.45
CA VAL A 349 15.38 -58.94 7.44
C VAL A 349 16.59 -58.00 7.19
N THR A 350 16.85 -57.02 8.08
CA THR A 350 18.06 -56.80 8.96
C THR A 350 18.16 -55.35 9.53
N THR A 351 18.70 -55.22 10.75
CA THR A 351 18.83 -54.01 11.62
C THR A 351 20.31 -53.49 11.71
N PRO A 352 20.75 -52.63 12.67
CA PRO A 352 20.97 -51.18 12.52
C PRO A 352 22.41 -50.72 12.87
N LEU A 353 22.72 -49.41 12.79
CA LEU A 353 23.91 -48.82 13.43
C LEU A 353 23.70 -47.33 13.79
N ASP A 354 24.35 -46.95 14.89
CA ASP A 354 24.11 -45.85 15.83
C ASP A 354 25.32 -44.89 15.80
N VAL A 355 25.14 -43.55 15.89
CA VAL A 355 26.24 -42.60 16.21
C VAL A 355 25.71 -41.39 17.01
N VAL A 356 26.43 -41.09 18.08
CA VAL A 356 26.19 -40.17 19.20
C VAL A 356 26.80 -38.76 18.99
N ALA A 357 26.04 -37.73 19.42
CA ALA A 357 26.32 -36.40 20.04
C ALA A 357 27.56 -35.55 19.65
N THR A 358 27.53 -34.20 19.61
CA THR A 358 27.38 -33.24 20.74
C THR A 358 27.48 -31.79 20.23
N SER A 359 26.83 -30.81 20.89
CA SER A 359 27.44 -29.50 21.23
C SER A 359 26.54 -28.66 22.16
N THR A 360 27.19 -28.04 23.14
CA THR A 360 26.74 -27.26 24.30
C THR A 360 26.27 -25.83 23.97
N GLN A 361 25.28 -25.30 24.72
CA GLN A 361 24.99 -23.87 24.78
C GLN A 361 24.91 -23.37 26.22
N VAL A 362 25.53 -22.21 26.46
CA VAL A 362 25.68 -21.49 27.74
C VAL A 362 24.48 -20.56 27.91
N ALA A 363 23.84 -20.55 29.09
CA ALA A 363 22.74 -19.66 29.43
C ALA A 363 23.17 -18.57 30.44
N VAL A 364 22.71 -17.34 30.23
CA VAL A 364 22.74 -16.22 31.18
C VAL A 364 21.28 -15.86 31.50
N PRO A 365 20.86 -15.71 32.77
CA PRO A 365 19.46 -15.44 33.10
C PRO A 365 19.15 -13.93 33.14
N ILE A 366 18.00 -13.54 32.59
CA ILE A 366 17.37 -12.23 32.79
C ILE A 366 16.06 -12.46 33.55
N THR A 367 15.89 -11.75 34.66
CA THR A 367 14.68 -11.77 35.51
C THR A 367 13.77 -10.61 35.11
N ILE A 368 12.48 -10.87 34.87
CA ILE A 368 11.46 -9.82 34.66
C ILE A 368 10.40 -9.95 35.74
N THR A 369 10.17 -8.86 36.47
CA THR A 369 9.11 -8.69 37.48
C THR A 369 7.82 -8.21 36.83
N ASP A 370 6.73 -8.90 37.15
CA ASP A 370 5.35 -8.67 36.68
C ASP A 370 4.75 -7.40 37.31
N THR A 371 4.24 -6.48 36.49
CA THR A 371 3.36 -5.38 36.92
C THR A 371 2.08 -5.42 36.09
N GLN A 372 1.01 -5.83 36.75
CA GLN A 372 -0.37 -5.90 36.26
C GLN A 372 -0.89 -4.54 35.79
N ILE A 373 -1.41 -4.48 34.55
CA ILE A 373 -2.22 -3.36 34.05
C ILE A 373 -3.66 -3.86 33.93
N SER A 374 -4.57 -3.33 34.77
CA SER A 374 -6.02 -3.49 34.60
C SER A 374 -6.54 -2.49 33.58
N ILE A 375 -7.24 -2.99 32.56
CA ILE A 375 -8.03 -2.17 31.63
C ILE A 375 -9.48 -2.23 32.10
N THR A 376 -10.02 -1.09 32.53
CA THR A 376 -11.47 -0.92 32.75
C THR A 376 -12.08 -0.25 31.52
N ASP A 377 -12.96 -0.97 30.82
CA ASP A 377 -13.82 -0.42 29.78
C ASP A 377 -14.87 0.50 30.41
N SER A 378 -14.84 1.78 30.06
CA SER A 378 -15.97 2.70 30.27
C SER A 378 -16.23 3.46 28.99
N ILE A 379 -17.27 3.02 28.27
CA ILE A 379 -17.81 3.72 27.11
C ILE A 379 -18.70 4.86 27.63
N SER A 380 -18.31 6.12 27.36
CA SER A 380 -19.19 7.29 27.49
C SER A 380 -19.57 7.83 26.11
N PRO A 381 -20.82 8.31 25.91
CA PRO A 381 -21.29 8.79 24.62
C PRO A 381 -20.70 10.16 24.27
N ILE A 382 -20.37 10.34 22.99
CA ILE A 382 -19.80 11.58 22.42
C ILE A 382 -20.89 12.65 22.34
N ASP A 383 -20.67 13.75 23.06
CA ASP A 383 -21.39 15.02 22.97
C ASP A 383 -20.98 15.80 21.72
N SER A 384 -21.98 16.32 21.02
CA SER A 384 -21.86 17.05 19.76
C SER A 384 -21.79 18.56 20.01
N THR A 385 -20.59 19.13 20.12
CA THR A 385 -20.38 20.58 19.95
C THR A 385 -19.04 20.89 19.28
N LEU A 386 -19.08 21.27 17.99
CA LEU A 386 -17.96 21.91 17.27
C LEU A 386 -17.83 23.38 17.69
N PRO A 387 -16.60 23.94 17.79
CA PRO A 387 -16.38 25.37 17.61
C PRO A 387 -15.79 25.68 16.22
N THR A 388 -16.40 26.65 15.55
CA THR A 388 -15.90 27.34 14.36
C THR A 388 -14.64 28.17 14.67
N PRO A 389 -13.62 28.23 13.80
CA PRO A 389 -12.54 29.19 13.94
C PRO A 389 -12.96 30.56 13.38
N ALA A 390 -12.63 31.61 14.14
CA ALA A 390 -12.86 33.01 13.83
C ALA A 390 -11.92 33.53 12.72
N LEU A 391 -12.42 34.60 12.09
CA LEU A 391 -11.94 35.39 10.94
C LEU A 391 -10.43 35.61 10.81
#